data_AF-A0A9W9ZU84-F1
#
_entry.id   AF-A0A9W9ZU84-F1
#
_cell.length_a   1.000
_cell.length_b   1.000
_cell.length_c   1.000
_cell.angle_alpha   90.00
_cell.angle_beta   90.00
_cell.angle_gamma   90.00
#
_symmetry.space_group_name_H-M   'P 1'
#
loop_
_entity.id
_entity.type
_entity.pdbx_description
1 polymer ?
#
loop_
_entity_poly.entity_id
_entity_poly.type
_entity_poly.pdbx_seq_one_letter_code
_entity_poly.pdbx_strand_id
1 'polypeptide(L)'
;MENHKAKLRHILEDALGIETIETAFCGMIVHNENDEDQDIKELFQNVFKPFWASVPVEAREQLLLDFVSFIYNENNPRRIDIAFGLLGSLVESSLIPARLVCDAILNTPHLSFQKEVMWCKTFQLLLRIIGGVDYKGCRDILSLVFQVFLSIPSVPDAAFTDRIQACVKVVRYILDRNACLLPAYFVINEIYKNYPEGKVKPHWAIAKLLSDFIESFRPLARMVSVIGRPSLLPVIGHPGSFVSVWKLDPNTLSFPLKGLLPYDKDLLEPQTKLLQYVIAQPYSRDVICTMLGLNKQTVNGLLGIVSFFQETYLGNGVVKHATSCLDFGGPHSSILSSELFHHMAQRPSVTCDIILCDKHQVARLGISS
;
A
#
# COMPACT_ATOMS: atom_id res chain seq x y z
N MET A 1 -29.46 3.48 -25.46
CA MET A 1 -28.52 4.31 -24.69
C MET A 1 -28.55 5.77 -25.11
N GLU A 2 -28.42 6.10 -26.42
CA GLU A 2 -28.40 7.51 -26.89
C GLU A 2 -29.61 8.36 -26.46
N ASN A 3 -30.82 7.79 -26.45
CA ASN A 3 -32.03 8.51 -26.03
C ASN A 3 -31.98 8.92 -24.53
N HIS A 4 -31.44 8.06 -23.65
CA HIS A 4 -31.30 8.40 -22.22
C HIS A 4 -30.21 9.44 -21.97
N LYS A 5 -29.12 9.40 -22.74
CA LYS A 5 -28.05 10.41 -22.69
C LYS A 5 -28.54 11.79 -23.14
N ALA A 6 -29.31 11.85 -24.23
CA ALA A 6 -29.91 13.09 -24.72
C ALA A 6 -30.92 13.67 -23.70
N LYS A 7 -31.77 12.81 -23.11
CA LYS A 7 -32.69 13.21 -22.03
C LYS A 7 -31.96 13.72 -20.79
N LEU A 8 -30.88 13.06 -20.36
CA LEU A 8 -30.06 13.51 -19.25
C LEU A 8 -29.48 14.91 -19.52
N ARG A 9 -28.94 15.14 -20.73
CA ARG A 9 -28.44 16.47 -21.13
C ARG A 9 -29.54 17.53 -21.09
N HIS A 10 -30.72 17.23 -21.62
CA HIS A 10 -31.85 18.16 -21.57
C HIS A 10 -32.26 18.49 -20.13
N ILE A 11 -32.34 17.50 -19.24
CA ILE A 11 -32.68 17.74 -17.82
C ILE A 11 -31.62 18.62 -17.14
N LEU A 12 -30.34 18.40 -17.46
CA LEU A 12 -29.23 19.19 -16.92
C LEU A 12 -29.21 20.61 -17.49
N GLU A 13 -29.45 20.77 -18.79
CA GLU A 13 -29.55 22.07 -19.46
C GLU A 13 -30.75 22.87 -18.97
N ASP A 14 -31.90 22.23 -18.71
CA ASP A 14 -33.06 22.90 -18.11
C ASP A 14 -32.75 23.39 -16.69
N ALA A 15 -32.12 22.54 -15.86
CA ALA A 15 -31.75 22.91 -14.50
C ALA A 15 -30.70 24.04 -14.46
N LEU A 16 -29.75 24.04 -15.40
CA LEU A 16 -28.74 25.10 -15.55
C LEU A 16 -29.24 26.32 -16.35
N GLY A 17 -30.36 26.19 -17.06
CA GLY A 17 -31.00 27.26 -17.83
C GLY A 17 -31.75 28.24 -16.92
N ILE A 18 -32.33 27.73 -15.82
CA ILE A 18 -32.95 28.54 -14.78
C ILE A 18 -31.95 29.59 -14.24
N GLU A 19 -30.69 29.21 -14.04
CA GLU A 19 -29.60 30.12 -13.62
C GLU A 19 -29.33 31.25 -14.61
N THR A 20 -29.37 30.99 -15.92
CA THR A 20 -29.14 32.04 -16.92
C THR A 20 -30.25 33.10 -16.94
N ILE A 21 -31.48 32.67 -16.66
CA ILE A 21 -32.64 33.57 -16.57
C ILE A 21 -32.53 34.40 -15.29
N GLU A 22 -32.25 33.76 -14.16
CA GLU A 22 -32.10 34.46 -12.88
C GLU A 22 -30.93 35.44 -12.89
N THR A 23 -29.78 35.04 -13.44
CA THR A 23 -28.61 35.93 -13.59
C THR A 23 -28.92 37.12 -14.50
N ALA A 24 -29.74 36.92 -15.54
CA ALA A 24 -30.18 38.01 -16.43
C ALA A 24 -31.18 38.97 -15.75
N PHE A 25 -31.95 38.48 -14.77
CA PHE A 25 -33.01 39.22 -14.08
C PHE A 25 -32.71 39.50 -12.60
N CYS A 26 -31.44 39.48 -12.19
CA CYS A 26 -31.03 39.68 -10.77
C CYS A 26 -31.62 40.94 -10.11
N GLY A 27 -31.94 41.99 -10.87
CA GLY A 27 -32.54 43.22 -10.35
C GLY A 27 -34.06 43.18 -10.13
N MET A 28 -34.75 42.13 -10.59
CA MET A 28 -36.21 42.00 -10.59
C MET A 28 -36.73 40.87 -9.69
N ILE A 29 -35.84 39.99 -9.22
CA ILE A 29 -36.15 38.82 -8.39
C ILE A 29 -35.64 39.12 -6.97
N VAL A 30 -36.44 38.85 -5.93
CA VAL A 30 -36.02 39.02 -4.53
C VAL A 30 -35.10 37.87 -4.17
N HIS A 31 -33.80 38.15 -4.02
CA HIS A 31 -32.79 37.11 -3.78
C HIS A 31 -32.76 36.69 -2.31
N ASN A 32 -32.97 35.41 -2.03
CA ASN A 32 -32.68 34.81 -0.73
C ASN A 32 -31.73 33.62 -0.97
N GLU A 33 -30.42 33.91 -1.02
CA GLU A 33 -29.36 33.05 -1.58
C GLU A 33 -29.31 31.59 -1.08
N ASN A 34 -29.87 31.29 0.11
CA ASN A 34 -29.88 29.93 0.68
C ASN A 34 -31.14 29.10 0.34
N ASP A 35 -32.28 29.74 0.05
CA ASP A 35 -33.53 29.03 -0.32
C ASP A 35 -33.52 28.64 -1.81
N GLU A 36 -32.93 29.46 -2.68
CA GLU A 36 -33.00 29.29 -4.14
C GLU A 36 -32.23 28.05 -4.63
N ASP A 37 -31.02 27.86 -4.11
CA ASP A 37 -30.21 26.67 -4.37
C ASP A 37 -30.89 25.40 -3.85
N GLN A 38 -31.80 25.52 -2.87
CA GLN A 38 -32.60 24.43 -2.34
C GLN A 38 -33.77 24.12 -3.28
N ASP A 39 -34.47 25.15 -3.75
CA ASP A 39 -35.58 25.04 -4.71
C ASP A 39 -35.15 24.41 -6.03
N ILE A 40 -33.99 24.80 -6.58
CA ILE A 40 -33.43 24.20 -7.80
C ILE A 40 -33.11 22.72 -7.58
N LYS A 41 -32.55 22.36 -6.41
CA LYS A 41 -32.25 20.95 -6.06
C LYS A 41 -33.54 20.13 -5.95
N GLU A 42 -34.58 20.68 -5.31
CA GLU A 42 -35.86 20.00 -5.16
C GLU A 42 -36.57 19.79 -6.49
N LEU A 43 -36.63 20.83 -7.34
CA LEU A 43 -37.20 20.75 -8.68
C LEU A 43 -36.46 19.71 -9.54
N PHE A 44 -35.13 19.76 -9.53
CA PHE A 44 -34.32 18.79 -10.25
C PHE A 44 -34.55 17.37 -9.74
N GLN A 45 -34.62 17.15 -8.43
CA GLN A 45 -34.92 15.83 -7.87
C GLN A 45 -36.29 15.31 -8.29
N ASN A 46 -37.31 16.17 -8.37
CA ASN A 46 -38.66 15.77 -8.77
C ASN A 46 -38.71 15.30 -10.23
N VAL A 47 -37.88 15.88 -11.12
CA VAL A 47 -37.75 15.46 -12.52
C VAL A 47 -36.80 14.26 -12.67
N PHE A 48 -35.72 14.23 -11.90
CA PHE A 48 -34.69 13.21 -12.00
C PHE A 48 -35.12 11.86 -11.42
N LYS A 49 -35.90 11.84 -10.34
CA LYS A 49 -36.44 10.61 -9.72
C LYS A 49 -37.17 9.69 -10.71
N PRO A 50 -38.22 10.15 -11.42
CA PRO A 50 -38.94 9.30 -12.38
C PRO A 50 -38.07 8.90 -13.57
N PHE A 51 -37.18 9.79 -14.02
CA PHE A 51 -36.20 9.46 -15.07
C PHE A 51 -35.27 8.33 -14.62
N TRP A 52 -34.65 8.43 -13.44
CA TRP A 52 -33.72 7.44 -12.91
C TRP A 52 -34.38 6.07 -12.67
N ALA A 53 -35.65 6.06 -12.23
CA ALA A 53 -36.43 4.84 -12.09
C ALA A 53 -36.68 4.12 -13.43
N SER A 54 -36.81 4.88 -14.53
CA SER A 54 -36.99 4.31 -15.88
C SER A 54 -35.71 3.76 -16.51
N VAL A 55 -34.54 4.09 -15.96
CA VAL A 55 -33.24 3.70 -16.49
C VAL A 55 -32.86 2.28 -16.00
N PRO A 56 -32.51 1.35 -16.91
CA PRO A 56 -32.00 0.02 -16.57
C PRO A 56 -30.73 0.09 -15.71
N VAL A 57 -30.56 -0.83 -14.77
CA VAL A 57 -29.45 -0.82 -13.79
C VAL A 57 -28.09 -0.83 -14.50
N GLU A 58 -27.98 -1.57 -15.61
CA GLU A 58 -26.76 -1.72 -16.41
C GLU A 58 -26.35 -0.41 -17.11
N ALA A 59 -27.32 0.47 -17.39
CA ALA A 59 -27.08 1.76 -18.04
C ALA A 59 -26.79 2.90 -17.05
N ARG A 60 -27.03 2.70 -15.75
CA ARG A 60 -26.89 3.75 -14.72
C ARG A 60 -25.45 4.19 -14.52
N GLU A 61 -24.51 3.26 -14.52
CA GLU A 61 -23.08 3.57 -14.37
C GLU A 61 -22.58 4.41 -15.55
N GLN A 62 -22.92 4.03 -16.78
CA GLN A 62 -22.54 4.78 -17.98
C GLN A 62 -23.18 6.18 -18.02
N LEU A 63 -24.44 6.31 -17.59
CA LEU A 63 -25.12 7.60 -17.50
C LEU A 63 -24.52 8.50 -16.42
N LEU A 64 -24.05 7.91 -15.31
CA LEU A 64 -23.32 8.66 -14.28
C LEU A 64 -21.98 9.17 -14.83
N LEU A 65 -21.24 8.35 -15.58
CA LEU A 65 -20.01 8.79 -16.25
C LEU A 65 -20.28 9.89 -17.27
N ASP A 66 -21.40 9.81 -18.01
CA ASP A 66 -21.83 10.87 -18.94
C ASP A 66 -22.21 12.17 -18.20
N PHE A 67 -22.87 12.09 -17.03
CA PHE A 67 -23.14 13.25 -16.19
C PHE A 67 -21.84 13.88 -15.69
N VAL A 68 -20.93 13.08 -15.12
CA VAL A 68 -19.64 13.57 -14.66
C VAL A 68 -18.87 14.21 -15.83
N SER A 69 -18.84 13.58 -17.00
CA SER A 69 -18.22 14.14 -18.21
C SER A 69 -18.86 15.47 -18.64
N PHE A 70 -20.17 15.64 -18.49
CA PHE A 70 -20.87 16.91 -18.74
C PHE A 70 -20.35 18.01 -17.80
N ILE A 71 -20.24 17.73 -16.50
CA ILE A 71 -19.69 18.69 -15.51
C ILE A 71 -18.27 19.12 -15.88
N TYR A 72 -17.40 18.18 -16.28
CA TYR A 72 -16.00 18.48 -16.62
C TYR A 72 -15.80 19.22 -17.96
N ASN A 73 -16.84 19.31 -18.79
CA ASN A 73 -16.86 20.08 -20.03
C ASN A 73 -17.38 21.51 -19.85
N GLU A 74 -18.03 21.81 -18.72
CA GLU A 74 -18.50 23.17 -18.40
C GLU A 74 -17.34 24.11 -18.08
N ASN A 75 -17.50 25.40 -18.40
CA ASN A 75 -16.50 26.43 -18.13
C ASN A 75 -16.97 27.48 -17.11
N ASN A 76 -18.29 27.61 -16.91
CA ASN A 76 -18.84 28.59 -15.98
C ASN A 76 -18.70 28.08 -14.52
N PRO A 77 -18.00 28.80 -13.63
CA PRO A 77 -17.79 28.36 -12.24
C PRO A 77 -19.08 28.22 -11.43
N ARG A 78 -20.12 29.02 -11.70
CA ARG A 78 -21.42 28.89 -11.00
C ARG A 78 -22.15 27.63 -11.41
N ARG A 79 -22.20 27.34 -12.71
CA ARG A 79 -22.80 26.10 -13.24
C ARG A 79 -22.09 24.86 -12.73
N ILE A 80 -20.77 24.91 -12.62
CA ILE A 80 -19.98 23.84 -12.01
C ILE A 80 -20.42 23.63 -10.55
N ASP A 81 -20.56 24.71 -9.78
CA ASP A 81 -20.98 24.61 -8.37
C ASP A 81 -22.37 24.00 -8.21
N ILE A 82 -23.35 24.51 -8.97
CA ILE A 82 -24.71 23.97 -8.98
C ILE A 82 -24.70 22.51 -9.41
N ALA A 83 -24.00 22.15 -10.48
CA ALA A 83 -23.96 20.76 -10.97
C ALA A 83 -23.34 19.79 -9.96
N PHE A 84 -22.26 20.18 -9.27
CA PHE A 84 -21.72 19.41 -8.14
C PHE A 84 -22.70 19.35 -6.96
N GLY A 85 -23.42 20.44 -6.69
CA GLY A 85 -24.47 20.51 -5.67
C GLY A 85 -25.66 19.58 -5.97
N LEU A 86 -26.11 19.53 -7.22
CA LEU A 86 -27.15 18.61 -7.70
C LEU A 86 -26.69 17.16 -7.51
N LEU A 87 -25.47 16.83 -7.95
CA LEU A 87 -24.91 15.49 -7.80
C LEU A 87 -24.78 15.09 -6.32
N GLY A 88 -24.36 16.00 -5.45
CA GLY A 88 -24.36 15.79 -4.00
C GLY A 88 -25.75 15.53 -3.42
N SER A 89 -26.75 16.31 -3.84
CA SER A 89 -28.14 16.14 -3.39
C SER A 89 -28.75 14.79 -3.81
N LEU A 90 -28.36 14.26 -4.98
CA LEU A 90 -28.79 12.92 -5.44
C LEU A 90 -28.22 11.80 -4.55
N VAL A 91 -27.03 11.99 -4.00
CA VAL A 91 -26.42 11.04 -3.07
C VAL A 91 -27.07 11.15 -1.69
N GLU A 92 -27.29 12.37 -1.19
CA GLU A 92 -27.95 12.60 0.10
C GLU A 92 -29.38 12.07 0.14
N SER A 93 -30.12 12.22 -0.96
CA SER A 93 -31.46 11.64 -1.14
C SER A 93 -31.45 10.13 -1.41
N SER A 94 -30.28 9.47 -1.36
CA SER A 94 -30.09 8.04 -1.58
C SER A 94 -30.56 7.52 -2.94
N LEU A 95 -30.68 8.40 -3.95
CA LEU A 95 -31.04 8.02 -5.32
C LEU A 95 -29.87 7.38 -6.06
N ILE A 96 -28.66 7.87 -5.79
CA ILE A 96 -27.42 7.35 -6.37
C ILE A 96 -26.47 6.93 -5.23
N PRO A 97 -25.90 5.71 -5.28
CA PRO A 97 -24.91 5.28 -4.31
C PRO A 97 -23.67 6.18 -4.30
N ALA A 98 -23.26 6.66 -3.12
CA ALA A 98 -22.09 7.50 -2.94
C ALA A 98 -20.83 6.90 -3.58
N ARG A 99 -20.66 5.58 -3.46
CA ARG A 99 -19.51 4.84 -4.00
C ARG A 99 -19.35 5.03 -5.51
N LEU A 100 -20.43 4.87 -6.27
CA LEU A 100 -20.39 5.01 -7.73
C LEU A 100 -19.99 6.43 -8.15
N VAL A 101 -20.45 7.43 -7.40
CA VAL A 101 -20.10 8.84 -7.63
C VAL A 101 -18.62 9.09 -7.34
N CYS A 102 -18.11 8.62 -6.20
CA CYS A 102 -16.69 8.73 -5.85
C CYS A 102 -15.80 8.08 -6.93
N ASP A 103 -16.13 6.86 -7.34
CA ASP A 103 -15.36 6.12 -8.34
C ASP A 103 -15.41 6.80 -9.72
N ALA A 104 -16.58 7.30 -10.13
CA ALA A 104 -16.74 8.02 -11.39
C ALA A 104 -15.92 9.32 -11.42
N ILE A 105 -15.96 10.11 -10.34
CA ILE A 105 -15.26 11.40 -10.28
C ILE A 105 -13.74 11.23 -10.22
N LEU A 106 -13.24 10.24 -9.48
CA LEU A 106 -11.79 10.01 -9.32
C LEU A 106 -11.14 9.32 -10.53
N ASN A 107 -11.87 8.47 -11.26
CA ASN A 107 -11.35 7.79 -12.45
C ASN A 107 -11.57 8.58 -13.76
N THR A 108 -12.15 9.78 -13.69
CA THR A 108 -12.41 10.59 -14.88
C THR A 108 -11.09 11.13 -15.47
N PRO A 109 -10.81 10.92 -16.77
CA PRO A 109 -9.57 11.41 -17.40
C PRO A 109 -9.48 12.94 -17.48
N HIS A 110 -10.60 13.64 -17.29
CA HIS A 110 -10.69 15.09 -17.32
C HIS A 110 -10.36 15.75 -15.96
N LEU A 111 -10.15 14.97 -14.90
CA LEU A 111 -9.69 15.48 -13.61
C LEU A 111 -8.24 15.93 -13.73
N SER A 112 -8.03 17.26 -13.80
CA SER A 112 -6.71 17.86 -13.98
C SER A 112 -6.39 18.84 -12.87
N PHE A 113 -5.17 18.76 -12.35
CA PHE A 113 -4.63 19.70 -11.35
C PHE A 113 -4.56 21.15 -11.85
N GLN A 114 -4.56 21.36 -13.16
CA GLN A 114 -4.54 22.70 -13.77
C GLN A 114 -5.89 23.41 -13.65
N LYS A 115 -7.01 22.67 -13.62
CA LYS A 115 -8.36 23.23 -13.48
C LYS A 115 -8.72 23.40 -12.00
N GLU A 116 -8.26 24.51 -11.42
CA GLU A 116 -8.40 24.79 -9.98
C GLU A 116 -9.83 24.66 -9.44
N VAL A 117 -10.80 25.32 -10.07
CA VAL A 117 -12.19 25.34 -9.60
C VAL A 117 -12.79 23.93 -9.60
N MET A 118 -12.64 23.19 -10.71
CA MET A 118 -13.13 21.81 -10.81
C MET A 118 -12.46 20.90 -9.81
N TRP A 119 -11.15 21.00 -9.66
CA TRP A 119 -10.39 20.21 -8.70
C TRP A 119 -10.91 20.41 -7.28
N CYS A 120 -10.99 21.66 -6.83
CA CYS A 120 -11.45 21.98 -5.49
C CYS A 120 -12.89 21.50 -5.26
N LYS A 121 -13.80 21.71 -6.22
CA LYS A 121 -15.21 21.27 -6.10
C LYS A 121 -15.35 19.75 -6.09
N THR A 122 -14.55 19.04 -6.88
CA THR A 122 -14.47 17.57 -6.85
C THR A 122 -14.12 17.04 -5.46
N PHE A 123 -13.05 17.54 -4.83
CA PHE A 123 -12.65 17.08 -3.51
C PHE A 123 -13.58 17.57 -2.38
N GLN A 124 -14.24 18.72 -2.56
CA GLN A 124 -15.30 19.17 -1.65
C GLN A 124 -16.53 18.25 -1.69
N LEU A 125 -16.97 17.86 -2.90
CA LEU A 125 -18.06 16.89 -3.04
C LEU A 125 -17.65 15.54 -2.43
N LEU A 126 -16.45 15.05 -2.73
CA LEU A 126 -15.92 13.80 -2.19
C LEU A 126 -15.94 13.80 -0.66
N LEU A 127 -15.47 14.89 -0.03
CA LEU A 127 -15.50 15.04 1.43
C LEU A 127 -16.92 14.96 2.02
N ARG A 128 -17.91 15.50 1.32
CA ARG A 128 -19.31 15.51 1.75
C ARG A 128 -19.96 14.12 1.67
N ILE A 129 -19.67 13.37 0.61
CA ILE A 129 -20.38 12.09 0.32
C ILE A 129 -19.68 10.85 0.86
N ILE A 130 -18.36 10.91 1.14
CA ILE A 130 -17.58 9.72 1.52
C ILE A 130 -18.07 9.03 2.80
N GLY A 131 -18.76 9.76 3.68
CA GLY A 131 -19.41 9.18 4.88
C GLY A 131 -20.50 8.16 4.57
N GLY A 132 -21.09 8.20 3.37
CA GLY A 132 -22.10 7.24 2.92
C GLY A 132 -21.53 5.99 2.24
N VAL A 133 -20.21 5.82 2.21
CA VAL A 133 -19.54 4.68 1.56
C VAL A 133 -19.17 3.62 2.59
N ASP A 134 -19.24 2.34 2.21
CA ASP A 134 -18.83 1.24 3.06
C ASP A 134 -17.30 1.23 3.30
N TYR A 135 -16.85 0.62 4.40
CA TYR A 135 -15.43 0.64 4.76
C TYR A 135 -14.49 0.06 3.68
N LYS A 136 -14.97 -0.88 2.84
CA LYS A 136 -14.17 -1.42 1.73
C LYS A 136 -14.08 -0.38 0.61
N GLY A 137 -15.20 0.26 0.26
CA GLY A 137 -15.22 1.37 -0.68
C GLY A 137 -14.32 2.53 -0.22
N CYS A 138 -14.36 2.92 1.05
CA CYS A 138 -13.47 3.96 1.60
C CYS A 138 -11.98 3.60 1.45
N ARG A 139 -11.62 2.33 1.63
CA ARG A 139 -10.25 1.85 1.41
C ARG A 139 -9.84 1.94 -0.07
N ASP A 140 -10.72 1.54 -0.98
CA ASP A 140 -10.45 1.58 -2.42
C ASP A 140 -10.32 3.06 -2.90
N ILE A 141 -11.19 3.95 -2.42
CA ILE A 141 -11.14 5.40 -2.63
C ILE A 141 -9.83 6.00 -2.10
N LEU A 142 -9.37 5.61 -0.90
CA LEU A 142 -8.10 6.08 -0.34
C LEU A 142 -6.93 5.76 -1.29
N SER A 143 -6.91 4.55 -1.86
CA SER A 143 -5.89 4.16 -2.83
C SER A 143 -5.96 4.98 -4.13
N LEU A 144 -7.16 5.29 -4.63
CA LEU A 144 -7.32 6.20 -5.78
C LEU A 144 -6.82 7.61 -5.45
N VAL A 145 -7.15 8.14 -4.27
CA VAL A 145 -6.68 9.46 -3.83
C VAL A 145 -5.15 9.49 -3.73
N PHE A 146 -4.50 8.43 -3.23
CA PHE A 146 -3.03 8.34 -3.24
C PHE A 146 -2.44 8.35 -4.65
N GLN A 147 -3.08 7.71 -5.63
CA GLN A 147 -2.67 7.80 -7.03
C GLN A 147 -2.82 9.22 -7.57
N VAL A 148 -3.89 9.94 -7.19
CA VAL A 148 -4.06 11.34 -7.57
C VAL A 148 -2.92 12.21 -7.01
N PHE A 149 -2.46 11.97 -5.79
CA PHE A 149 -1.30 12.67 -5.21
C PHE A 149 0.00 12.49 -6.00
N LEU A 150 0.15 11.40 -6.77
CA LEU A 150 1.32 11.20 -7.64
C LEU A 150 1.30 12.10 -8.87
N SER A 151 0.13 12.61 -9.28
CA SER A 151 0.00 13.55 -10.40
C SER A 151 0.25 15.01 -10.00
N ILE A 152 0.28 15.31 -8.69
CA ILE A 152 0.50 16.65 -8.16
C ILE A 152 2.00 17.01 -8.27
N PRO A 153 2.34 18.20 -8.78
CA PRO A 153 3.72 18.68 -8.80
C PRO A 153 4.35 18.70 -7.41
N SER A 154 5.56 18.15 -7.27
CA SER A 154 6.29 18.16 -5.99
C SER A 154 6.91 19.52 -5.65
N VAL A 155 6.92 20.47 -6.59
CA VAL A 155 7.44 21.82 -6.38
C VAL A 155 6.42 22.62 -5.56
N PRO A 156 6.82 23.19 -4.41
CA PRO A 156 5.91 24.01 -3.62
C PRO A 156 5.66 25.35 -4.34
N ASP A 157 4.41 25.62 -4.67
CA ASP A 157 3.93 26.90 -5.20
C ASP A 157 2.73 27.36 -4.36
N ALA A 158 2.73 28.63 -3.97
CA ALA A 158 1.64 29.23 -3.22
C ALA A 158 0.30 29.16 -3.99
N ALA A 159 0.34 29.27 -5.31
CA ALA A 159 -0.85 29.17 -6.17
C ALA A 159 -1.52 27.79 -6.13
N PHE A 160 -0.80 26.76 -5.70
CA PHE A 160 -1.29 25.38 -5.62
C PHE A 160 -1.86 25.02 -4.24
N THR A 161 -1.72 25.92 -3.27
CA THR A 161 -2.06 25.64 -1.87
C THR A 161 -3.50 25.16 -1.71
N ASP A 162 -4.47 25.89 -2.27
CA ASP A 162 -5.89 25.56 -2.10
C ASP A 162 -6.28 24.21 -2.72
N ARG A 163 -5.71 23.91 -3.90
CA ARG A 163 -5.91 22.62 -4.60
C ARG A 163 -5.36 21.46 -3.80
N ILE A 164 -4.14 21.61 -3.27
CA ILE A 164 -3.49 20.59 -2.45
C ILE A 164 -4.27 20.41 -1.15
N GLN A 165 -4.67 21.50 -0.50
CA GLN A 165 -5.44 21.44 0.75
C GLN A 165 -6.81 20.77 0.56
N ALA A 166 -7.47 20.94 -0.59
CA ALA A 166 -8.72 20.24 -0.89
C ALA A 166 -8.53 18.70 -0.83
N CYS A 167 -7.47 18.16 -1.43
CA CYS A 167 -7.15 16.73 -1.35
C CYS A 167 -6.73 16.29 0.05
N VAL A 168 -5.88 17.09 0.72
CA VAL A 168 -5.38 16.79 2.07
C VAL A 168 -6.54 16.69 3.06
N LYS A 169 -7.57 17.54 2.94
CA LYS A 169 -8.77 17.47 3.78
C LYS A 169 -9.49 16.12 3.66
N VAL A 170 -9.61 15.58 2.44
CA VAL A 170 -10.21 14.25 2.21
C VAL A 170 -9.37 13.16 2.87
N VAL A 171 -8.06 13.15 2.65
CA VAL A 171 -7.17 12.16 3.28
C VAL A 171 -7.28 12.25 4.81
N ARG A 172 -7.22 13.47 5.36
CA ARG A 172 -7.36 13.69 6.81
C ARG A 172 -8.67 13.15 7.36
N TYR A 173 -9.77 13.31 6.62
CA TYR A 173 -11.08 12.80 7.05
C TYR A 173 -11.15 11.27 6.99
N ILE A 174 -10.61 10.65 5.94
CA ILE A 174 -10.51 9.17 5.83
C ILE A 174 -9.67 8.59 6.98
N LEU A 175 -8.59 9.27 7.35
CA LEU A 175 -7.69 8.87 8.42
C LEU A 175 -8.20 9.19 9.82
N ASP A 176 -9.28 9.96 9.95
CA ASP A 176 -9.82 10.34 11.25
C ASP A 176 -10.49 9.13 11.92
N ARG A 177 -9.90 8.70 13.04
CA ARG A 177 -10.41 7.59 13.85
C ARG A 177 -11.78 7.90 14.45
N ASN A 178 -12.10 9.18 14.65
CA ASN A 178 -13.41 9.59 15.17
C ASN A 178 -14.50 9.54 14.09
N ALA A 179 -14.13 9.78 12.83
CA ALA A 179 -15.04 9.63 11.69
C ALA A 179 -15.37 8.15 11.42
N CYS A 180 -14.50 7.23 11.84
CA CYS A 180 -14.71 5.77 11.81
C CYS A 180 -15.11 5.22 10.43
N LEU A 181 -14.61 5.84 9.35
CA LEU A 181 -14.94 5.47 7.97
C LEU A 181 -14.39 4.10 7.57
N LEU A 182 -13.23 3.70 8.13
CA LEU A 182 -12.71 2.36 8.01
C LEU A 182 -11.84 1.97 9.21
N PRO A 183 -11.64 0.67 9.46
CA PRO A 183 -10.69 0.21 10.47
C PRO A 183 -9.29 0.76 10.19
N ALA A 184 -8.74 1.48 11.18
CA ALA A 184 -7.47 2.18 11.03
C ALA A 184 -6.29 1.24 10.65
N TYR A 185 -6.36 -0.05 11.01
CA TYR A 185 -5.35 -1.04 10.61
C TYR A 185 -5.32 -1.29 9.09
N PHE A 186 -6.47 -1.22 8.40
CA PHE A 186 -6.50 -1.39 6.94
C PHE A 186 -5.85 -0.23 6.20
N VAL A 187 -5.91 0.98 6.77
CA VAL A 187 -5.21 2.14 6.22
C VAL A 187 -3.70 1.87 6.13
N ILE A 188 -3.10 1.30 7.17
CA ILE A 188 -1.65 1.03 7.19
C ILE A 188 -1.23 0.15 6.01
N ASN A 189 -2.02 -0.90 5.73
CA ASN A 189 -1.77 -1.78 4.60
C ASN A 189 -1.79 -1.02 3.27
N GLU A 190 -2.75 -0.10 3.09
CA GLU A 190 -2.81 0.73 1.88
C GLU A 190 -1.65 1.73 1.80
N ILE A 191 -1.20 2.29 2.94
CA ILE A 191 -0.03 3.18 2.96
C ILE A 191 1.22 2.43 2.51
N TYR A 192 1.53 1.28 3.09
CA TYR A 192 2.73 0.51 2.71
C TYR A 192 2.67 -0.06 1.29
N LYS A 193 1.46 -0.34 0.78
CA LYS A 193 1.26 -0.78 -0.61
C LYS A 193 1.56 0.33 -1.61
N ASN A 194 1.12 1.56 -1.35
CA ASN A 194 1.33 2.70 -2.25
C ASN A 194 2.69 3.40 -2.04
N TYR A 195 3.22 3.36 -0.82
CA TYR A 195 4.50 3.96 -0.43
C TYR A 195 5.42 2.93 0.26
N PRO A 196 5.91 1.93 -0.49
CA PRO A 196 6.84 0.94 0.06
C PRO A 196 8.14 1.62 0.49
N GLU A 197 8.68 1.20 1.64
CA GLU A 197 9.87 1.80 2.24
C GLU A 197 11.03 1.88 1.24
N GLY A 198 11.60 3.09 1.11
CA GLY A 198 12.77 3.35 0.27
C GLY A 198 12.51 3.52 -1.23
N LYS A 199 11.30 3.25 -1.75
CA LYS A 199 11.01 3.36 -3.19
C LYS A 199 10.25 4.63 -3.56
N VAL A 200 9.11 4.88 -2.92
CA VAL A 200 8.23 6.01 -3.25
C VAL A 200 8.01 6.83 -2.00
N LYS A 201 8.38 8.11 -2.04
CA LYS A 201 8.14 9.03 -0.94
C LYS A 201 6.74 9.63 -1.08
N PRO A 202 5.94 9.71 -0.01
CA PRO A 202 4.67 10.40 -0.05
C PRO A 202 4.86 11.88 -0.38
N HIS A 203 3.85 12.48 -1.01
CA HIS A 203 3.85 13.91 -1.30
C HIS A 203 4.03 14.72 -0.01
N TRP A 204 4.83 15.80 -0.05
CA TRP A 204 5.23 16.56 1.13
C TRP A 204 4.03 17.05 1.97
N ALA A 205 2.91 17.35 1.32
CA ALA A 205 1.69 17.83 1.97
C ALA A 205 0.99 16.78 2.87
N ILE A 206 1.16 15.49 2.57
CA ILE A 206 0.57 14.38 3.37
C ILE A 206 1.63 13.61 4.16
N ALA A 207 2.92 13.81 3.88
CA ALA A 207 4.00 13.04 4.49
C ALA A 207 3.96 13.05 6.03
N LYS A 208 3.76 14.22 6.64
CA LYS A 208 3.63 14.34 8.10
C LYS A 208 2.39 13.62 8.61
N LEU A 209 1.24 13.84 7.97
CA LEU A 209 -0.03 13.20 8.32
C LEU A 209 0.07 11.67 8.31
N LEU A 210 0.68 11.09 7.27
CA LEU A 210 0.87 9.65 7.17
C LEU A 210 1.88 9.13 8.21
N SER A 211 2.97 9.87 8.45
CA SER A 211 3.98 9.50 9.43
C SER A 211 3.40 9.48 10.85
N ASP A 212 2.67 10.53 11.23
CA ASP A 212 2.00 10.63 12.53
C ASP A 212 0.96 9.50 12.71
N PHE A 213 0.22 9.19 11.64
CA PHE A 213 -0.76 8.10 11.64
C PHE A 213 -0.09 6.73 11.82
N ILE A 214 0.99 6.43 11.08
CA ILE A 214 1.75 5.18 11.24
C ILE A 214 2.32 5.10 12.67
N GLU A 215 2.94 6.18 13.15
CA GLU A 215 3.58 6.21 14.46
C GLU A 215 2.58 5.91 15.61
N SER A 216 1.30 6.28 15.44
CA SER A 216 0.24 5.94 16.40
C SER A 216 0.03 4.42 16.59
N PHE A 217 0.51 3.58 15.67
CA PHE A 217 0.49 2.12 15.81
C PHE A 217 1.75 1.53 16.45
N ARG A 218 2.76 2.34 16.78
CA ARG A 218 3.96 1.85 17.47
C ARG A 218 3.65 1.17 18.80
N PRO A 219 2.73 1.68 19.65
CA PRO A 219 2.34 0.95 20.86
C PRO A 219 1.75 -0.44 20.57
N LEU A 220 0.96 -0.57 19.50
CA LEU A 220 0.41 -1.86 19.06
C LEU A 220 1.52 -2.81 18.59
N ALA A 221 2.47 -2.31 17.81
CA ALA A 221 3.63 -3.10 17.38
C ALA A 221 4.41 -3.66 18.57
N ARG A 222 4.58 -2.85 19.63
CA ARG A 222 5.25 -3.25 20.89
C ARG A 222 4.45 -4.26 21.71
N MET A 223 3.11 -4.23 21.67
CA MET A 223 2.28 -5.23 22.36
C MET A 223 2.39 -6.62 21.73
N VAL A 224 2.67 -6.69 20.43
CA VAL A 224 2.76 -7.96 19.68
C VAL A 224 4.20 -8.39 19.38
N SER A 225 5.19 -7.67 19.92
CA SER A 225 6.61 -7.99 19.80
C SER A 225 7.22 -8.31 21.16
N VAL A 226 8.33 -9.07 21.15
CA VAL A 226 9.09 -9.38 22.35
C VAL A 226 10.22 -8.35 22.47
N ILE A 227 10.25 -7.61 23.57
CA ILE A 227 11.29 -6.62 23.86
C ILE A 227 12.65 -7.33 23.93
N GLY A 228 13.63 -6.84 23.18
CA GLY A 228 14.98 -7.41 23.17
C GLY A 228 15.11 -8.77 22.48
N ARG A 229 14.12 -9.19 21.68
CA ARG A 229 14.15 -10.48 20.95
C ARG A 229 15.46 -10.77 20.22
N PRO A 230 16.09 -9.81 19.51
CA PRO A 230 17.38 -10.05 18.83
C PRO A 230 18.53 -10.44 19.77
N SER A 231 18.44 -10.09 21.06
CA SER A 231 19.45 -10.41 22.08
C SER A 231 19.17 -11.69 22.85
N LEU A 232 17.99 -12.29 22.68
CA LEU A 232 17.68 -13.58 23.28
C LEU A 232 18.38 -14.69 22.50
N LEU A 233 18.94 -15.68 23.20
CA LEU A 233 19.66 -16.80 22.59
C LEU A 233 19.07 -18.13 23.06
N PRO A 234 18.88 -19.12 22.15
CA PRO A 234 18.39 -20.44 22.53
C PRO A 234 19.48 -21.28 23.21
N VAL A 235 19.05 -22.20 24.06
CA VAL A 235 19.89 -23.33 24.49
C VAL A 235 19.63 -24.50 23.54
N ILE A 236 20.66 -24.92 22.80
CA ILE A 236 20.58 -26.01 21.82
C ILE A 236 20.54 -27.36 22.57
N GLY A 237 19.64 -28.26 22.16
CA GLY A 237 19.50 -29.60 22.75
C GLY A 237 18.58 -29.69 23.97
N HIS A 238 17.93 -28.60 24.39
CA HIS A 238 16.94 -28.65 25.46
C HIS A 238 15.56 -29.11 24.92
N PRO A 239 14.93 -30.16 25.47
CA PRO A 239 13.67 -30.72 24.96
C PRO A 239 12.47 -29.77 25.01
N GLY A 240 12.54 -28.68 25.79
CA GLY A 240 11.54 -27.61 25.82
C GLY A 240 11.82 -26.42 24.89
N SER A 241 12.88 -26.45 24.08
CA SER A 241 13.25 -25.33 23.20
C SER A 241 12.30 -25.26 22.01
N PHE A 242 11.33 -24.34 22.06
CA PHE A 242 10.40 -24.09 20.97
C PHE A 242 11.11 -23.45 19.77
N VAL A 243 11.51 -24.27 18.80
CA VAL A 243 12.24 -23.81 17.61
C VAL A 243 11.42 -22.82 16.75
N SER A 244 10.09 -22.84 16.88
CA SER A 244 9.18 -21.90 16.19
C SER A 244 9.41 -20.43 16.57
N VAL A 245 9.88 -20.16 17.80
CA VAL A 245 10.19 -18.79 18.26
C VAL A 245 11.43 -18.23 17.57
N TRP A 246 12.32 -19.11 17.11
CA TRP A 246 13.58 -18.78 16.48
C TRP A 246 13.54 -18.89 14.95
N LYS A 247 12.36 -19.12 14.38
CA LYS A 247 12.18 -19.19 12.95
C LYS A 247 12.54 -17.86 12.30
N LEU A 248 13.30 -17.92 11.22
CA LEU A 248 13.70 -16.80 10.38
C LEU A 248 13.14 -16.98 8.98
N ASP A 249 12.96 -15.87 8.27
CA ASP A 249 12.68 -15.91 6.84
C ASP A 249 13.94 -16.33 6.06
N PRO A 250 13.87 -17.33 5.15
CA PRO A 250 15.06 -17.86 4.49
C PRO A 250 15.72 -16.88 3.51
N ASN A 251 14.99 -15.88 3.00
CA ASN A 251 15.51 -14.93 2.02
C ASN A 251 16.13 -13.70 2.69
N THR A 252 15.50 -13.22 3.76
CA THR A 252 15.88 -11.97 4.44
C THR A 252 16.62 -12.19 5.76
N LEU A 253 16.58 -13.42 6.30
CA LEU A 253 17.13 -13.81 7.61
C LEU A 253 16.57 -12.99 8.78
N SER A 254 15.44 -12.29 8.60
CA SER A 254 14.76 -11.52 9.64
C SER A 254 13.65 -12.34 10.30
N PHE A 255 13.08 -11.82 11.39
CA PHE A 255 11.96 -12.49 12.05
C PHE A 255 10.69 -12.42 11.20
N PRO A 256 9.90 -13.51 11.10
CA PRO A 256 8.58 -13.47 10.47
C PRO A 256 7.59 -12.75 11.39
N LEU A 257 7.46 -11.43 11.22
CA LEU A 257 6.56 -10.58 11.99
C LEU A 257 5.13 -10.64 11.43
N LYS A 258 4.13 -10.41 12.29
CA LYS A 258 2.70 -10.55 11.92
C LYS A 258 2.11 -9.22 11.46
N GLY A 259 1.82 -9.12 10.16
CA GLY A 259 1.16 -7.95 9.59
C GLY A 259 2.11 -6.78 9.35
N LEU A 260 1.56 -5.66 8.88
CA LEU A 260 2.32 -4.49 8.45
C LEU A 260 2.32 -3.41 9.53
N LEU A 261 2.79 -3.75 10.73
CA LEU A 261 2.93 -2.78 11.82
C LEU A 261 4.30 -2.10 11.76
N PRO A 262 4.44 -0.87 12.30
CA PRO A 262 5.71 -0.17 12.40
C PRO A 262 6.57 -0.78 13.51
N TYR A 263 7.15 -1.95 13.22
CA TYR A 263 8.05 -2.65 14.12
C TYR A 263 9.35 -1.87 14.32
N ASP A 264 10.03 -2.15 15.42
CA ASP A 264 11.37 -1.63 15.66
C ASP A 264 12.35 -2.25 14.65
N LYS A 265 13.32 -1.45 14.21
CA LYS A 265 14.21 -1.78 13.08
C LYS A 265 15.03 -3.04 13.32
N ASP A 266 15.43 -3.26 14.57
CA ASP A 266 16.19 -4.42 15.02
C ASP A 266 15.46 -5.75 14.80
N LEU A 267 14.12 -5.74 14.72
CA LEU A 267 13.31 -6.93 14.41
C LEU A 267 13.20 -7.20 12.90
N LEU A 268 13.34 -6.15 12.09
CA LEU A 268 13.25 -6.20 10.62
C LEU A 268 14.61 -6.53 9.98
N GLU A 269 15.70 -6.23 10.68
CA GLU A 269 17.06 -6.50 10.22
C GLU A 269 17.38 -8.02 10.19
N PRO A 270 18.31 -8.44 9.32
CA PRO A 270 18.83 -9.81 9.31
C PRO A 270 19.44 -10.21 10.67
N GLN A 271 19.00 -11.34 11.23
CA GLN A 271 19.40 -11.83 12.55
C GLN A 271 20.70 -12.64 12.48
N THR A 272 21.76 -12.01 11.96
CA THR A 272 23.06 -12.66 11.73
C THR A 272 23.72 -13.15 13.01
N LYS A 273 23.69 -12.35 14.08
CA LYS A 273 24.30 -12.71 15.39
C LYS A 273 23.67 -13.96 16.01
N LEU A 274 22.34 -14.08 15.92
CA LEU A 274 21.61 -15.26 16.37
C LEU A 274 22.05 -16.50 15.58
N LEU A 275 22.12 -16.38 14.25
CA LEU A 275 22.53 -17.48 13.38
C LEU A 275 23.98 -17.90 13.63
N GLN A 276 24.90 -16.94 13.80
CA GLN A 276 26.31 -17.20 14.16
C GLN A 276 26.41 -17.97 15.48
N TYR A 277 25.65 -17.55 16.50
CA TYR A 277 25.63 -18.22 17.79
C TYR A 277 25.14 -19.67 17.68
N VAL A 278 24.05 -19.92 16.94
CA VAL A 278 23.50 -21.28 16.78
C VAL A 278 24.46 -22.20 16.01
N ILE A 279 25.08 -21.69 14.94
CA ILE A 279 26.05 -22.46 14.13
C ILE A 279 27.29 -22.85 14.95
N ALA A 280 27.72 -21.99 15.88
CA ALA A 280 28.86 -22.27 16.74
C ALA A 280 28.60 -23.40 17.75
N GLN A 281 27.34 -23.79 17.99
CA GLN A 281 27.00 -24.84 18.94
C GLN A 281 27.05 -26.25 18.31
N PRO A 282 27.51 -27.27 19.06
CA PRO A 282 27.45 -28.66 18.60
C PRO A 282 26.00 -29.15 18.47
N TYR A 283 25.76 -30.09 17.56
CA TYR A 283 24.43 -30.69 17.30
C TYR A 283 23.34 -29.68 16.85
N SER A 284 23.73 -28.53 16.29
CA SER A 284 22.82 -27.46 15.87
C SER A 284 22.15 -27.68 14.50
N ARG A 285 22.54 -28.72 13.74
CA ARG A 285 22.08 -28.99 12.37
C ARG A 285 20.55 -28.95 12.23
N ASP A 286 19.84 -29.74 13.04
CA ASP A 286 18.38 -29.85 12.94
C ASP A 286 17.68 -28.55 13.35
N VAL A 287 18.27 -27.82 14.30
CA VAL A 287 17.78 -26.52 14.75
C VAL A 287 17.91 -25.48 13.63
N ILE A 288 19.06 -25.43 12.94
CA ILE A 288 19.28 -24.53 11.80
C ILE A 288 18.31 -24.85 10.66
N CYS A 289 18.16 -26.14 10.32
CA CYS A 289 17.22 -26.58 9.30
C CYS A 289 15.78 -26.16 9.65
N THR A 290 15.40 -26.27 10.93
CA THR A 290 14.06 -25.88 11.38
C THR A 290 13.89 -24.36 11.44
N MET A 291 14.91 -23.61 11.89
CA MET A 291 14.90 -22.14 11.94
C MET A 291 14.73 -21.52 10.56
N LEU A 292 15.40 -22.07 9.55
CA LEU A 292 15.36 -21.58 8.17
C LEU A 292 14.29 -22.29 7.31
N GLY A 293 13.56 -23.27 7.87
CA GLY A 293 12.56 -24.03 7.14
C GLY A 293 13.13 -24.90 6.00
N LEU A 294 14.38 -25.33 6.11
CA LEU A 294 15.07 -26.19 5.15
C LEU A 294 14.55 -27.63 5.29
N ASN A 295 13.45 -27.93 4.60
CA ASN A 295 13.09 -29.31 4.33
C ASN A 295 13.89 -29.81 3.12
N LYS A 296 14.16 -31.12 3.05
CA LYS A 296 14.94 -31.82 2.00
C LYS A 296 14.52 -31.55 0.52
N GLN A 297 13.53 -30.70 0.28
CA GLN A 297 12.90 -30.45 -1.02
C GLN A 297 13.13 -29.03 -1.59
N THR A 298 13.85 -28.12 -0.92
CA THR A 298 13.93 -26.72 -1.39
C THR A 298 15.37 -26.19 -1.41
N VAL A 299 15.94 -26.11 -2.62
CA VAL A 299 17.31 -25.62 -2.91
C VAL A 299 17.45 -24.10 -2.66
N ASN A 300 16.35 -23.34 -2.66
CA ASN A 300 16.38 -21.87 -2.60
C ASN A 300 16.85 -21.30 -1.25
N GLY A 301 16.75 -22.06 -0.14
CA GLY A 301 17.23 -21.61 1.18
C GLY A 301 18.75 -21.66 1.37
N LEU A 302 19.48 -22.29 0.45
CA LEU A 302 20.95 -22.41 0.52
C LEU A 302 21.67 -21.10 0.14
N LEU A 303 21.06 -20.23 -0.66
CA LEU A 303 21.72 -19.01 -1.14
C LEU A 303 22.02 -18.02 0.00
N GLY A 304 21.06 -17.81 0.92
CA GLY A 304 21.24 -16.94 2.08
C GLY A 304 22.28 -17.47 3.07
N ILE A 305 22.37 -18.80 3.21
CA ILE A 305 23.39 -19.46 4.04
C ILE A 305 24.77 -19.30 3.40
N VAL A 306 24.90 -19.53 2.08
CA VAL A 306 26.16 -19.38 1.36
C VAL A 306 26.67 -17.94 1.42
N SER A 307 25.81 -16.94 1.19
CA SER A 307 26.18 -15.53 1.33
C SER A 307 26.61 -15.17 2.75
N PHE A 308 25.91 -15.68 3.77
CA PHE A 308 26.26 -15.47 5.17
C PHE A 308 27.60 -16.10 5.58
N PHE A 309 27.87 -17.34 5.13
CA PHE A 309 29.17 -17.99 5.35
C PHE A 309 30.29 -17.24 4.64
N GLN A 310 30.04 -16.75 3.43
CA GLN A 310 30.99 -15.96 2.66
C GLN A 310 31.32 -14.63 3.38
N GLU A 311 30.34 -13.91 3.89
CA GLU A 311 30.55 -12.63 4.58
C GLU A 311 31.20 -12.78 5.97
N THR A 312 30.82 -13.81 6.73
CA THR A 312 31.32 -14.03 8.10
C THR A 312 32.75 -14.60 8.12
N TYR A 313 33.09 -15.51 7.20
CA TYR A 313 34.41 -16.17 7.20
C TYR A 313 35.47 -15.43 6.36
N LEU A 314 35.09 -14.68 5.32
CA LEU A 314 36.06 -13.85 4.58
C LEU A 314 36.29 -12.48 5.24
N GLY A 315 35.32 -11.93 5.98
CA GLY A 315 35.42 -10.59 6.57
C GLY A 315 36.29 -10.48 7.84
N ASN A 316 36.41 -11.55 8.63
CA ASN A 316 36.98 -11.46 9.98
C ASN A 316 38.38 -12.08 10.17
N GLY A 317 39.04 -12.62 9.13
CA GLY A 317 40.43 -13.09 9.24
C GLY A 317 40.68 -14.21 10.28
N VAL A 318 39.63 -14.80 10.87
CA VAL A 318 39.75 -15.90 11.83
C VAL A 318 39.58 -17.22 11.09
N VAL A 319 40.68 -17.70 10.51
CA VAL A 319 40.80 -19.08 10.02
C VAL A 319 41.14 -19.97 11.21
N LYS A 320 40.17 -20.33 12.07
CA LYS A 320 40.31 -21.46 13.00
C LYS A 320 38.99 -22.21 13.22
N HIS A 321 38.99 -23.45 12.71
CA HIS A 321 38.05 -24.56 12.98
C HIS A 321 36.58 -24.38 12.60
N ALA A 322 36.29 -24.39 11.31
CA ALA A 322 35.02 -24.89 10.77
C ALA A 322 35.24 -26.28 10.16
N THR A 323 35.49 -27.28 11.01
CA THR A 323 35.66 -28.68 10.58
C THR A 323 34.72 -29.55 11.41
N SER A 324 33.43 -29.63 11.01
CA SER A 324 32.52 -30.78 11.22
C SER A 324 31.00 -30.46 11.21
N CYS A 325 30.41 -29.79 10.21
CA CYS A 325 28.94 -29.58 10.25
C CYS A 325 28.12 -29.95 9.01
N LEU A 326 28.69 -30.07 7.80
CA LEU A 326 27.90 -30.36 6.60
C LEU A 326 28.28 -31.72 6.00
N ASP A 327 27.80 -32.77 6.65
CA ASP A 327 27.86 -34.13 6.12
C ASP A 327 26.46 -34.49 5.59
N PHE A 328 26.26 -34.30 4.29
CA PHE A 328 25.03 -34.64 3.56
C PHE A 328 25.16 -36.06 2.99
N GLY A 329 25.03 -37.06 3.85
CA GLY A 329 24.99 -38.47 3.43
C GLY A 329 23.73 -38.77 2.61
N GLY A 330 23.88 -38.91 1.30
CA GLY A 330 22.84 -39.40 0.39
C GLY A 330 23.31 -39.41 -1.08
N PRO A 331 22.75 -40.28 -1.94
CA PRO A 331 23.27 -40.57 -3.30
C PRO A 331 23.16 -39.41 -4.31
N HIS A 332 22.68 -38.24 -3.90
CA HIS A 332 22.67 -36.99 -4.68
C HIS A 332 23.73 -35.96 -4.22
N SER A 333 24.62 -36.33 -3.30
CA SER A 333 25.71 -35.48 -2.80
C SER A 333 26.74 -35.07 -3.86
N SER A 334 26.83 -35.80 -4.98
CA SER A 334 27.76 -35.57 -6.09
C SER A 334 27.34 -34.42 -7.03
N ILE A 335 26.07 -34.01 -7.02
CA ILE A 335 25.57 -32.93 -7.88
C ILE A 335 25.69 -31.58 -7.14
N LEU A 336 25.42 -31.58 -5.83
CA LEU A 336 25.54 -30.39 -4.97
C LEU A 336 26.99 -29.91 -4.81
N SER A 337 27.97 -30.83 -4.86
CA SER A 337 29.39 -30.50 -4.79
C SER A 337 29.92 -29.86 -6.09
N SER A 338 29.36 -30.23 -7.24
CA SER A 338 29.73 -29.70 -8.56
C SER A 338 29.32 -28.23 -8.74
N GLU A 339 28.08 -27.88 -8.41
CA GLU A 339 27.56 -26.51 -8.58
C GLU A 339 28.17 -25.51 -7.57
N LEU A 340 28.44 -25.94 -6.34
CA LEU A 340 29.16 -25.14 -5.34
C LEU A 340 30.61 -24.87 -5.75
N PHE A 341 31.31 -25.86 -6.33
CA PHE A 341 32.67 -25.68 -6.84
C PHE A 341 32.70 -24.74 -8.06
N HIS A 342 31.71 -24.84 -8.95
CA HIS A 342 31.68 -24.02 -10.16
C HIS A 342 31.42 -22.53 -9.86
N HIS A 343 30.64 -22.22 -8.83
CA HIS A 343 30.43 -20.85 -8.38
C HIS A 343 31.62 -20.27 -7.59
N MET A 344 32.39 -21.10 -6.88
CA MET A 344 33.57 -20.66 -6.12
C MET A 344 34.84 -20.52 -6.97
N ALA A 345 34.95 -21.22 -8.11
CA ALA A 345 36.14 -21.22 -8.96
C ALA A 345 36.32 -19.96 -9.86
N GLN A 346 35.42 -18.97 -9.81
CA GLN A 346 35.46 -17.80 -10.70
C GLN A 346 36.25 -16.58 -10.17
N ARG A 347 37.02 -16.70 -9.07
CA ARG A 347 38.00 -15.66 -8.69
C ARG A 347 39.32 -16.26 -8.18
N PRO A 348 40.47 -15.74 -8.62
CA PRO A 348 41.77 -16.23 -8.15
C PRO A 348 42.04 -15.68 -6.75
N SER A 349 42.86 -16.41 -5.99
CA SER A 349 43.32 -16.15 -4.61
C SER A 349 42.29 -16.40 -3.51
N VAL A 350 42.17 -17.66 -3.06
CA VAL A 350 42.29 -18.11 -1.65
C VAL A 350 42.18 -19.65 -1.68
N THR A 351 43.18 -20.35 -1.16
CA THR A 351 43.13 -21.80 -0.90
C THR A 351 42.27 -22.07 0.33
N CYS A 352 41.11 -22.70 0.13
CA CYS A 352 40.26 -23.20 1.23
C CYS A 352 40.46 -24.72 1.35
N ASP A 353 41.13 -25.17 2.42
CA ASP A 353 41.18 -26.59 2.77
C ASP A 353 39.84 -27.02 3.37
N ILE A 354 39.02 -27.70 2.56
CA ILE A 354 37.83 -28.43 3.03
C ILE A 354 38.25 -29.89 3.24
N ILE A 355 38.42 -30.30 4.50
CA ILE A 355 38.64 -31.71 4.84
C ILE A 355 37.29 -32.43 4.80
N LEU A 356 37.03 -33.13 3.70
CA LEU A 356 35.97 -34.14 3.60
C LEU A 356 36.49 -35.42 4.28
N CYS A 357 36.01 -35.70 5.50
CA CYS A 357 36.24 -36.99 6.13
C CYS A 357 35.26 -38.03 5.57
N ASP A 358 35.62 -38.68 4.47
CA ASP A 358 34.98 -39.95 4.10
C ASP A 358 35.65 -41.09 4.88
N LYS A 359 34.84 -41.98 5.47
CA LYS A 359 35.33 -43.16 6.19
C LYS A 359 35.77 -44.20 5.16
N HIS A 360 36.91 -43.97 4.51
CA HIS A 360 37.90 -44.94 4.03
C HIS A 360 38.86 -44.21 3.08
N GLN A 361 40.16 -44.38 3.32
CA GLN A 361 41.32 -43.85 2.58
C GLN A 361 41.73 -42.40 2.85
N VAL A 362 42.80 -42.27 3.64
CA VAL A 362 43.66 -41.10 3.73
C VAL A 362 44.49 -41.00 2.46
N ALA A 363 44.27 -39.98 1.63
CA ALA A 363 45.19 -39.58 0.57
C ALA A 363 45.58 -38.11 0.76
N ARG A 364 46.81 -37.88 1.25
CA ARG A 364 47.47 -36.57 1.17
C ARG A 364 48.04 -36.43 -0.24
N LEU A 365 47.57 -35.45 -1.01
CA LEU A 365 48.27 -34.96 -2.19
C LEU A 365 48.65 -33.51 -1.93
N GLY A 366 49.92 -33.31 -1.56
CA GLY A 366 50.56 -32.01 -1.67
C GLY A 366 51.08 -31.84 -3.08
N ILE A 367 50.94 -30.64 -3.64
CA ILE A 367 51.71 -30.21 -4.80
C ILE A 367 52.20 -28.79 -4.53
N SER A 368 53.53 -28.64 -4.66
CA SER A 368 54.29 -27.40 -4.56
C SER A 368 54.19 -26.55 -5.82
N SER A 369 54.39 -25.25 -5.61
CA SER A 369 54.75 -24.17 -6.56
C SER A 369 53.79 -23.88 -7.70
#